data_AF-A0A940PP79-F1
#
_entry.id   AF-A0A940PP79-F1
#
_cell.length_a   1.000
_cell.length_b   1.000
_cell.length_c   1.000
_cell.angle_alpha   90.00
_cell.angle_beta   90.00
_cell.angle_gamma   90.00
#
_symmetry.space_group_name_H-M   'P 1'
#
loop_
_entity.id
_entity.type
_entity.pdbx_description
1 polymer ?
#
loop_
_entity_poly.entity_id
_entity_poly.type
_entity_poly.pdbx_seq_one_letter_code
_entity_poly.pdbx_strand_id
1 'polypeptide(L)' 'MEYHELEGPDGVSIRVPKNDGYRTCPECGGDCEPDVAAGAAGMGVRIAFICPEHGVHSVVDPFEDRR' A
#
# COMPACT_ATOMS: atom_id res chain seq x y z
N MET A 1 -10.28 8.23 1.79
CA MET A 1 -10.13 6.79 1.47
C MET A 1 -10.71 6.02 2.64
N GLU A 2 -11.56 5.01 2.42
CA GLU A 2 -12.05 4.16 3.52
C GLU A 2 -11.06 3.03 3.77
N TYR A 3 -10.87 2.66 5.03
CA TYR A 3 -9.91 1.62 5.44
C TYR A 3 -10.62 0.50 6.21
N HIS A 4 -10.11 -0.73 6.05
CA HIS A 4 -10.35 -1.86 6.95
C HIS A 4 -9.20 -1.94 7.96
N GLU A 5 -9.55 -2.16 9.22
CA GLU A 5 -8.58 -2.50 10.28
C GLU A 5 -8.49 -4.02 10.39
N LEU A 6 -7.27 -4.52 10.27
CA LEU A 6 -6.90 -5.91 10.43
C LEU A 6 -6.00 -6.04 11.67
N GLU A 7 -6.23 -7.08 12.48
CA GLU A 7 -5.26 -7.47 13.50
C GLU A 7 -4.08 -8.16 12.83
N GLY A 8 -2.95 -7.47 12.81
CA GLY A 8 -1.67 -7.99 12.38
C GLY A 8 -1.01 -8.88 13.44
N PRO A 9 0.11 -9.54 13.09
CA PRO A 9 0.90 -10.28 14.05
C PRO A 9 1.33 -9.37 15.22
N ASP A 10 1.44 -9.97 16.41
CA ASP A 10 1.83 -9.29 17.66
C ASP A 10 0.88 -8.17 18.13
N GLY A 11 -0.39 -8.19 17.71
CA GLY A 11 -1.39 -7.20 18.13
C GLY A 11 -1.24 -5.85 17.44
N VAL A 12 -0.47 -5.78 16.34
CA VAL A 12 -0.30 -4.56 15.55
C VAL A 12 -1.54 -4.35 14.69
N SER A 13 -2.25 -3.23 14.86
CA SER A 13 -3.35 -2.87 13.98
C SER A 13 -2.82 -2.45 12.60
N ILE A 14 -3.12 -3.22 11.56
CA ILE A 14 -2.78 -2.92 10.16
C ILE A 14 -4.01 -2.33 9.48
N ARG A 15 -3.84 -1.22 8.75
CA ARG A 15 -4.90 -0.60 7.96
C ARG A 15 -4.66 -0.84 6.48
N VAL A 16 -5.68 -1.35 5.78
CA VAL A 16 -5.68 -1.53 4.33
C VAL A 16 -6.86 -0.78 3.72
N PRO A 17 -6.72 -0.09 2.57
CA PRO A 17 -7.87 0.56 1.92
C PRO A 17 -8.95 -0.47 1.55
N LYS A 18 -10.24 -0.12 1.70
CA LYS A 18 -11.37 -1.02 1.39
C LYS A 18 -11.53 -1.31 -0.10
N ASN A 19 -11.03 -0.43 -0.95
CA ASN A 19 -11.13 -0.54 -2.40
C ASN A 19 -9.76 -0.90 -2.96
N ASP A 20 -9.69 -1.89 -3.84
CA ASP A 20 -8.48 -2.33 -4.53
C ASP A 20 -7.93 -1.30 -5.54
N GLY A 21 -8.56 -0.14 -5.73
CA GLY A 21 -8.07 0.90 -6.64
C GLY A 21 -6.62 1.38 -6.37
N TYR A 22 -6.09 1.21 -5.15
CA TYR A 22 -4.68 1.51 -4.86
C TYR A 22 -3.72 0.49 -5.49
N ARG A 23 -4.17 -0.74 -5.75
CA ARG A 23 -3.42 -1.80 -6.43
C ARG A 23 -3.82 -1.96 -7.89
N THR A 24 -4.96 -1.43 -8.34
CA THR A 24 -5.35 -1.50 -9.75
C THR A 24 -4.74 -0.36 -10.58
N CYS A 25 -3.94 -0.71 -11.59
CA CYS A 25 -3.37 0.25 -12.54
C CYS A 25 -4.49 0.95 -13.34
N PRO A 26 -4.50 2.29 -13.43
CA PRO A 26 -5.54 3.03 -14.15
C PRO A 26 -5.39 2.93 -15.67
N GLU A 27 -4.19 2.60 -16.17
CA GLU A 27 -3.90 2.50 -17.60
C GLU A 27 -4.32 1.14 -18.18
N CYS A 28 -3.88 0.03 -17.56
CA CYS A 28 -4.18 -1.32 -18.06
C CYS A 28 -5.25 -2.08 -17.27
N GLY A 29 -5.69 -1.57 -16.11
CA GLY A 29 -6.60 -2.27 -15.22
C GLY A 29 -5.99 -3.48 -14.49
N GLY A 30 -4.68 -3.70 -14.64
CA GLY A 30 -3.96 -4.80 -14.02
C GLY A 30 -3.72 -4.60 -12.52
N ASP A 31 -3.36 -5.69 -11.83
CA ASP A 31 -2.99 -5.67 -10.41
C ASP A 31 -1.49 -5.34 -10.28
N CYS A 32 -1.18 -4.17 -9.73
CA CYS A 32 0.18 -3.69 -9.49
C CYS A 32 0.84 -4.48 -8.36
N GLU A 33 2.13 -4.79 -8.52
CA GLU A 33 2.89 -5.53 -7.52
C GLU A 33 3.31 -4.62 -6.35
N PRO A 34 3.20 -5.10 -5.10
CA PRO A 34 3.66 -4.36 -3.94
C PRO A 34 5.19 -4.40 -3.82
N ASP A 35 5.82 -3.23 -3.82
CA ASP A 35 7.22 -3.04 -3.46
C ASP A 35 7.33 -2.47 -2.04
N VAL A 36 7.75 -3.34 -1.13
CA VAL A 36 7.97 -3.02 0.30
C VAL A 36 9.38 -2.47 0.58
N ALA A 37 10.30 -2.57 -0.39
CA ALA A 37 11.67 -2.06 -0.22
C ALA A 37 11.70 -0.52 -0.20
N ALA A 38 10.74 0.12 -0.87
CA ALA A 38 10.58 1.58 -0.88
C ALA A 38 10.37 2.19 0.52
N GLY A 39 9.86 1.43 1.50
CA GLY A 39 9.63 1.88 2.89
C GLY A 39 10.72 1.48 3.90
N ALA A 40 11.64 0.59 3.54
CA ALA A 40 12.57 -0.02 4.50
C ALA A 40 13.74 0.90 4.94
N ALA A 41 13.89 2.08 4.34
CA ALA A 41 14.99 3.04 4.59
C ALA A 41 14.82 3.86 5.90
N GLY A 42 14.25 3.27 6.95
CA GLY A 42 14.22 3.85 8.30
C GLY A 42 13.23 4.99 8.54
N MET A 43 12.30 5.26 7.60
CA MET A 43 11.34 6.37 7.70
C MET A 43 9.87 5.96 7.91
N GLY A 44 9.61 4.68 8.20
CA GLY A 44 8.27 4.12 8.37
C GLY A 44 7.88 3.18 7.23
N VAL A 45 6.98 2.23 7.51
CA VAL A 45 6.55 1.23 6.52
C VAL A 45 5.70 1.93 5.46
N ARG A 46 6.20 1.97 4.22
CA ARG A 46 5.47 2.42 3.04
C ARG A 46 5.51 1.34 1.99
N ILE A 47 4.38 1.11 1.35
CA ILE A 47 4.20 0.09 0.33
C ILE A 47 3.92 0.82 -0.97
N ALA A 48 4.83 0.73 -1.94
CA ALA A 48 4.58 1.22 -3.29
C ALA A 48 3.88 0.13 -4.11
N PHE A 49 2.97 0.49 -4.99
CA PHE A 49 2.33 -0.42 -5.94
C PHE A 49 2.81 -0.04 -7.34
N ILE A 50 3.49 -0.97 -8.00
CA ILE A 50 4.18 -0.75 -9.27
C ILE A 50 3.55 -1.63 -10.35
N CYS A 51 3.09 -0.99 -11.42
CA CYS A 51 2.72 -1.68 -12.64
C CYS A 51 4.00 -2.01 -13.42
N PRO A 52 4.23 -3.26 -13.84
CA PRO A 52 5.43 -3.62 -14.60
C PRO A 52 5.50 -2.92 -15.97
N GLU A 53 4.37 -2.50 -16.53
CA GLU A 53 4.29 -1.83 -17.83
C GLU A 53 4.30 -0.30 -17.71
N HIS A 54 3.66 0.25 -16.68
CA HIS A 54 3.39 1.69 -16.55
C HIS A 54 4.15 2.38 -15.40
N GLY A 55 4.86 1.61 -14.56
CA GLY A 55 5.66 2.12 -13.45
C GLY A 55 4.87 2.34 -12.15
N VAL A 56 5.33 3.25 -11.30
CA VAL A 56 4.76 3.48 -9.97
C VAL A 56 3.34 4.05 -10.10
N HIS A 57 2.37 3.35 -9.53
CA HIS A 57 0.96 3.76 -9.51
C HIS A 57 0.60 4.48 -8.21
N SER A 58 0.84 3.86 -7.07
CA SER A 58 0.44 4.40 -5.76
C SER A 58 1.45 4.09 -4.67
N VAL A 59 1.37 4.83 -3.56
CA VAL A 59 2.14 4.55 -2.33
C VAL A 59 1.18 4.62 -1.15
N VAL A 60 1.14 3.58 -0.34
CA VAL A 60 0.30 3.46 0.86
C VAL A 60 1.18 3.48 2.10
N ASP A 61 0.88 4.39 3.02
CA ASP A 61 1.41 4.39 4.39
C ASP A 61 0.30 3.88 5.34
N PRO A 62 0.41 2.63 5.85
CA PRO A 62 -0.61 2.07 6.74
C PRO A 62 -0.75 2.83 8.07
N PHE A 63 0.18 3.72 8.39
CA PHE A 63 0.30 4.41 9.68
C PHE A 63 0.17 5.93 9.57
N GLU A 64 -0.26 6.48 8.43
CA GLU A 64 -0.36 7.94 8.19
C GLU A 64 -1.11 8.68 9.32
N ASP A 65 -2.24 8.15 9.78
CA ASP A 65 -3.07 8.71 10.87
C ASP A 65 -2.46 8.60 12.28
N ARG A 66 -1.33 7.89 12.44
CA ARG A 66 -0.68 7.66 13.75
C ARG A 66 0.50 8.60 14.01
N ARG A 67 0.69 9.60 13.14
CA ARG A 67 1.86 10.48 13.14
C ARG A 67 1.57 11.88 13.68
#